data_AF-X1MML4-F1
#
_entry.id   AF-X1MML4-F1
#
_cell.length_a   1.000
_cell.length_b   1.000
_cell.length_c   1.000
_cell.angle_alpha   90.00
_cell.angle_beta   90.00
_cell.angle_gamma   90.00
#
_symmetry.space_group_name_H-M   'P 1'
#
loop_
_entity.id
_entity.type
_entity.pdbx_description
1 polymer ?
#
loop_
_entity_poly.entity_id
_entity_poly.type
_entity_poly.pdbx_seq_one_letter_code
_entity_poly.pdbx_strand_id
1 'polypeptide(L)'
;MWVYRVETDRFLIVWNAANIKQKLDWLHRWSGSNPDVSIEDTSSDTVMLAIQGPAVHQLKNLEGVSHLPRFGHTRTKVGGLNVFVSRTGYTGEDGFEVITDATNALTLWKSFIEQGVKPCGLGARDSLRLEAGMLLCGQDIDTSTNPFEAELAWLVNLDRGDFIGRTSLLSTRRRGVRR
;
A
#
# COMPACT_ATOMS: atom_id res chain seq x y z
N MET A 1 4.02 -3.26 0.67
CA MET A 1 4.11 -1.94 1.31
C MET A 1 4.07 -0.91 0.20
N TRP A 2 3.29 0.14 0.37
CA TRP A 2 3.29 1.30 -0.50
C TRP A 2 3.94 2.48 0.21
N VAL A 3 4.68 3.30 -0.53
CA VAL A 3 5.29 4.54 -0.02
C VAL A 3 4.93 5.66 -0.98
N TYR A 4 4.15 6.61 -0.50
CA TYR A 4 3.70 7.76 -1.26
C TYR A 4 4.43 9.00 -0.79
N ARG A 5 5.09 9.73 -1.70
CA ARG A 5 5.60 11.07 -1.39
C ARG A 5 4.43 12.05 -1.48
N VAL A 6 3.91 12.47 -0.33
CA VAL A 6 2.70 13.32 -0.26
C VAL A 6 3.05 14.81 -0.27
N GLU A 7 4.24 15.17 0.20
CA GLU A 7 4.84 16.51 0.10
C GLU A 7 6.37 16.36 -0.09
N THR A 8 7.11 17.46 -0.21
CA THR A 8 8.57 17.44 -0.43
C THR A 8 9.29 16.54 0.57
N ASP A 9 8.98 16.69 1.87
CA ASP A 9 9.64 15.98 2.97
C ASP A 9 8.65 15.14 3.79
N ARG A 10 7.51 14.78 3.21
CA ARG A 10 6.46 13.99 3.87
C ARG A 10 6.11 12.76 3.05
N PHE A 11 6.14 11.61 3.71
CA PHE A 11 5.83 10.32 3.12
C PHE A 11 4.72 9.63 3.90
N LEU A 12 3.79 9.02 3.17
CA LEU A 12 2.78 8.13 3.71
C LEU A 12 3.18 6.69 3.41
N ILE A 13 3.29 5.85 4.44
CA ILE A 13 3.63 4.43 4.31
C ILE A 13 2.38 3.62 4.62
N VAL A 14 1.99 2.75 3.68
CA VAL A 14 0.88 1.80 3.86
C VAL A 14 1.46 0.39 3.82
N TRP A 15 1.30 -0.36 4.90
CA TRP A 15 1.80 -1.73 5.01
C TRP A 15 0.73 -2.69 5.54
N ASN A 16 1.03 -3.99 5.52
CA ASN A 16 0.18 -5.01 6.12
C ASN A 16 -0.06 -4.70 7.62
N ALA A 17 -1.26 -4.97 8.13
CA ALA A 17 -1.65 -4.62 9.51
C ALA A 17 -0.96 -5.48 10.59
N ALA A 18 -0.43 -6.65 10.26
CA ALA A 18 0.30 -7.46 11.22
C ALA A 18 1.66 -6.82 11.56
N ASN A 19 2.13 -7.04 12.79
CA ASN A 19 3.48 -6.66 13.24
C ASN A 19 3.78 -5.16 13.16
N ILE A 20 2.79 -4.27 13.40
CA ILE A 20 3.00 -2.80 13.36
C ILE A 20 4.13 -2.38 14.29
N LYS A 21 4.13 -2.86 15.55
CA LYS A 21 5.20 -2.54 16.51
C LYS A 21 6.59 -2.88 15.96
N GLN A 22 6.76 -4.07 15.38
CA GLN A 22 8.05 -4.49 14.81
C GLN A 22 8.50 -3.59 13.65
N LYS A 23 7.55 -3.13 12.82
CA LYS A 23 7.84 -2.21 11.71
C LYS A 23 8.22 -0.82 12.20
N LEU A 24 7.51 -0.30 13.20
CA LEU A 24 7.85 0.97 13.85
C LEU A 24 9.20 0.90 14.55
N ASP A 25 9.45 -0.16 15.33
CA ASP A 25 10.75 -0.40 15.97
C ASP A 25 11.89 -0.44 14.93
N TRP A 26 11.64 -1.05 13.76
CA TRP A 26 12.60 -1.05 12.66
C TRP A 26 12.85 0.37 12.14
N LEU A 27 11.80 1.15 11.89
CA LEU A 27 11.97 2.54 11.41
C LEU A 27 12.72 3.38 12.42
N HIS A 28 12.35 3.32 13.70
CA HIS A 28 13.02 4.05 14.77
C HIS A 28 14.48 3.65 14.95
N ARG A 29 14.80 2.36 14.80
CA ARG A 29 16.18 1.88 14.83
C ARG A 29 17.05 2.54 13.78
N TRP A 30 16.51 2.74 12.57
CA TRP A 30 17.28 3.27 11.44
C TRP A 30 17.17 4.78 11.25
N SER A 31 16.10 5.43 11.73
CA SER A 31 16.08 6.88 11.92
C SER A 31 17.08 7.31 12.99
N GLY A 32 17.33 6.44 13.98
CA GLY A 32 18.24 6.71 15.08
C GLY A 32 17.79 7.95 15.86
N SER A 33 18.76 8.77 16.27
CA SER A 33 18.53 10.05 16.93
C SER A 33 18.52 11.24 15.95
N ASN A 34 18.26 11.01 14.66
CA ASN A 34 18.21 12.10 13.69
C ASN A 34 17.03 13.04 14.01
N PRO A 35 17.28 14.30 14.43
CA PRO A 35 16.21 15.21 14.83
C PRO A 35 15.33 15.65 13.66
N ASP A 36 15.78 15.49 12.41
CA ASP A 36 15.06 15.90 11.21
C ASP A 36 14.03 14.85 10.74
N VAL A 37 13.96 13.69 11.40
CA VAL A 37 13.05 12.59 11.04
C VAL A 37 12.03 12.36 12.15
N SER A 38 10.76 12.67 11.85
CA SER A 38 9.62 12.30 12.69
C SER A 38 8.86 11.12 12.09
N ILE A 39 8.55 10.11 12.90
CA ILE A 39 7.71 8.97 12.52
C ILE A 39 6.45 9.03 13.37
N GLU A 40 5.29 9.06 12.72
CA GLU A 40 3.97 9.10 13.35
C GLU A 40 3.17 7.87 12.88
N ASP A 41 2.60 7.14 13.84
CA ASP A 41 1.67 6.04 13.56
C ASP A 41 0.24 6.56 13.60
N THR A 42 -0.36 6.73 12.43
CA THR A 42 -1.75 7.18 12.29
C THR A 42 -2.72 6.02 12.03
N SER A 43 -2.31 4.77 12.29
CA SER A 43 -3.09 3.58 11.94
C SER A 43 -4.42 3.49 12.71
N SER A 44 -4.49 4.00 13.94
CA SER A 44 -5.73 4.05 14.74
C SER A 44 -6.68 5.16 14.29
N ASP A 45 -6.14 6.21 13.69
CA ASP A 45 -6.85 7.47 13.44
C ASP A 45 -7.38 7.55 12.00
N THR A 46 -6.99 6.60 11.16
CA THR A 46 -7.34 6.55 9.75
C THR A 46 -8.03 5.24 9.38
N VAL A 47 -8.85 5.29 8.33
CA VAL A 47 -9.43 4.12 7.68
C VAL A 47 -9.05 4.12 6.21
N MET A 48 -8.86 2.94 5.63
CA MET A 48 -8.65 2.77 4.20
C MET A 48 -9.76 1.90 3.61
N LEU A 49 -10.44 2.40 2.59
CA LEU A 49 -11.38 1.63 1.76
C LEU A 49 -10.74 1.35 0.40
N ALA A 50 -10.71 0.08 0.00
CA ALA A 50 -10.28 -0.32 -1.34
C ALA A 50 -11.52 -0.56 -2.22
N ILE A 51 -11.66 0.25 -3.27
CA ILE A 51 -12.77 0.19 -4.23
C ILE A 51 -12.16 -0.36 -5.52
N GLN A 52 -12.56 -1.57 -5.91
CA GLN A 52 -11.84 -2.36 -6.91
C GLN A 52 -12.83 -2.96 -7.92
N GLY A 53 -12.38 -3.11 -9.17
CA GLY A 53 -13.13 -3.74 -10.25
C GLY A 53 -13.33 -2.82 -11.47
N PRO A 54 -13.74 -3.37 -12.62
CA PRO A 54 -13.79 -2.65 -13.88
C PRO A 54 -14.80 -1.48 -13.90
N ALA A 55 -15.77 -1.50 -13.00
CA ALA A 55 -16.82 -0.47 -12.91
C ALA A 55 -16.42 0.76 -12.07
N VAL A 56 -15.22 0.82 -11.48
CA VAL A 56 -14.82 1.93 -10.60
C VAL A 56 -14.91 3.31 -11.27
N HIS A 57 -14.69 3.39 -12.58
CA HIS A 57 -14.77 4.64 -13.34
C HIS A 57 -16.19 5.19 -13.50
N GLN A 58 -17.21 4.37 -13.25
CA GLN A 58 -18.62 4.77 -13.34
C GLN A 58 -19.13 5.39 -12.02
N LEU A 59 -18.34 5.28 -10.95
CA LEU A 59 -18.69 5.80 -9.64
C LEU A 59 -18.49 7.32 -9.63
N LYS A 60 -19.57 8.07 -9.40
CA LYS A 60 -19.55 9.53 -9.24
C LYS A 60 -18.52 9.98 -8.19
N ASN A 61 -18.35 9.19 -7.14
CA ASN A 61 -17.36 9.46 -6.10
C ASN A 61 -15.91 9.46 -6.60
N LEU A 62 -15.60 8.78 -7.70
CA LEU A 62 -14.24 8.61 -8.24
C LEU A 62 -14.03 9.35 -9.56
N GLU A 63 -15.04 10.04 -10.10
CA GLU A 63 -14.95 10.77 -11.36
C GLU A 63 -13.79 11.78 -11.35
N GLY A 64 -13.66 12.54 -10.26
CA GLY A 64 -12.61 13.54 -10.08
C GLY A 64 -11.18 13.00 -9.98
N VAL A 65 -11.00 11.68 -9.81
CA VAL A 65 -9.68 11.02 -9.71
C VAL A 65 -9.44 9.99 -10.82
N SER A 66 -10.38 9.85 -11.75
CA SER A 66 -10.29 8.91 -12.89
C SER A 66 -9.06 9.12 -13.77
N HIS A 67 -8.53 10.36 -13.80
CA HIS A 67 -7.34 10.76 -14.54
C HIS A 67 -6.02 10.30 -13.90
N LEU A 68 -6.02 9.83 -12.65
CA LEU A 68 -4.79 9.39 -11.98
C LEU A 68 -4.19 8.20 -12.76
N PRO A 69 -2.89 8.22 -13.08
CA PRO A 69 -2.23 7.04 -13.63
C PRO A 69 -2.17 5.93 -12.58
N ARG A 70 -1.89 4.69 -13.00
CA ARG A 70 -1.60 3.59 -12.06
C ARG A 70 -0.46 4.00 -11.12
N PHE A 71 -0.62 3.75 -9.82
CA PHE A 71 0.26 4.21 -8.73
C PHE A 71 0.27 5.73 -8.51
N GLY A 72 -0.54 6.50 -9.23
CA GLY A 72 -0.77 7.92 -8.97
C GLY A 72 -1.63 8.12 -7.73
N HIS A 73 -1.40 9.24 -7.04
CA HIS A 73 -2.15 9.62 -5.84
C HIS A 73 -2.44 11.12 -5.80
N THR A 74 -3.45 11.51 -5.03
CA THR A 74 -3.79 12.90 -4.78
C THR A 74 -4.54 13.06 -3.46
N ARG A 75 -4.62 14.30 -2.96
CA ARG A 75 -5.57 14.70 -1.92
C ARG A 75 -6.73 15.44 -2.58
N THR A 76 -7.95 14.99 -2.30
CA THR A 76 -9.16 15.54 -2.95
C THR A 76 -10.38 15.34 -2.06
N LYS A 77 -11.57 15.64 -2.59
CA LYS A 77 -12.84 15.31 -1.96
C LYS A 77 -13.51 14.12 -2.65
N VAL A 78 -13.94 13.14 -1.85
CA VAL A 78 -14.76 12.00 -2.28
C VAL A 78 -15.97 11.93 -1.37
N GLY A 79 -17.18 11.92 -1.94
CA GLY A 79 -18.41 11.99 -1.13
C GLY A 79 -18.48 13.22 -0.21
N GLY A 80 -17.85 14.33 -0.59
CA GLY A 80 -17.74 15.56 0.20
C GLY A 80 -16.66 15.56 1.30
N LEU A 81 -15.97 14.44 1.52
CA LEU A 81 -14.96 14.26 2.57
C LEU A 81 -13.56 14.49 2.02
N ASN A 82 -12.69 15.15 2.79
CA ASN A 82 -11.27 15.26 2.45
C ASN A 82 -10.60 13.91 2.60
N VAL A 83 -9.98 13.42 1.53
CA VAL A 83 -9.38 12.09 1.47
C VAL A 83 -8.02 12.13 0.78
N PHE A 84 -7.19 11.15 1.11
CA PHE A 84 -6.07 10.73 0.26
C PHE A 84 -6.56 9.60 -0.63
N VAL A 85 -6.29 9.68 -1.94
CA VAL A 85 -6.67 8.64 -2.91
C VAL A 85 -5.44 8.21 -3.68
N SER A 86 -5.26 6.90 -3.86
CA SER A 86 -4.28 6.31 -4.77
C SER A 86 -4.95 5.34 -5.73
N ARG A 87 -4.51 5.31 -7.00
CA ARG A 87 -4.93 4.30 -7.99
C ARG A 87 -4.07 3.05 -7.84
N THR A 88 -4.34 2.35 -6.74
CA THR A 88 -3.65 1.14 -6.29
C THR A 88 -4.67 0.09 -5.86
N GLY A 89 -4.19 -1.13 -5.64
CA GLY A 89 -5.08 -2.25 -5.37
C GLY A 89 -4.34 -3.52 -5.01
N TYR A 90 -5.11 -4.49 -4.52
CA TYR A 90 -4.63 -5.82 -4.14
C TYR A 90 -5.53 -6.92 -4.69
N THR A 91 -6.06 -6.71 -5.91
CA THR A 91 -7.04 -7.60 -6.55
C THR A 91 -6.69 -7.98 -7.99
N GLY A 92 -5.62 -7.42 -8.57
CA GLY A 92 -5.30 -7.56 -9.99
C GLY A 92 -6.08 -6.59 -10.90
N GLU A 93 -7.31 -6.26 -10.51
CA GLU A 93 -8.17 -5.31 -11.21
C GLU A 93 -7.71 -3.85 -11.07
N ASP A 94 -8.32 -2.97 -11.86
CA ASP A 94 -8.22 -1.53 -11.60
C ASP A 94 -9.03 -1.13 -10.37
N GLY A 95 -8.67 -0.01 -9.77
CA GLY A 95 -9.28 0.44 -8.54
C GLY A 95 -8.53 1.56 -7.85
N PHE A 96 -9.13 2.00 -6.75
CA PHE A 96 -8.64 3.07 -5.93
C PHE A 96 -8.63 2.65 -4.45
N GLU A 97 -7.64 3.12 -3.71
CA GLU A 97 -7.58 3.04 -2.25
C GLU A 97 -7.80 4.46 -1.70
N VAL A 98 -8.80 4.61 -0.84
CA VAL A 98 -9.26 5.89 -0.29
C VAL A 98 -9.03 5.89 1.21
N ILE A 99 -8.17 6.79 1.69
CA ILE A 99 -7.82 6.96 3.10
C ILE A 99 -8.46 8.24 3.64
N THR A 100 -9.14 8.13 4.78
CA THR A 100 -9.78 9.24 5.49
C THR A 100 -9.62 9.06 7.01
N ASP A 101 -9.90 10.11 7.78
CA ASP A 101 -10.03 10.03 9.24
C ASP A 101 -11.07 8.97 9.64
N ALA A 102 -10.80 8.23 10.72
CA ALA A 102 -11.66 7.16 11.22
C ALA A 102 -13.09 7.63 11.53
N THR A 103 -13.26 8.89 11.94
CA THR A 103 -14.57 9.52 12.19
C THR A 103 -15.45 9.61 10.94
N ASN A 104 -14.84 9.63 9.75
CA ASN A 104 -15.53 9.71 8.46
C ASN A 104 -15.83 8.33 7.84
N ALA A 105 -15.34 7.25 8.45
CA ALA A 105 -15.36 5.91 7.86
C ALA A 105 -16.75 5.45 7.42
N LEU A 106 -17.75 5.59 8.29
CA LEU A 106 -19.11 5.14 8.03
C LEU A 106 -19.77 5.96 6.92
N THR A 107 -19.53 7.27 6.91
CA THR A 107 -20.05 8.19 5.89
C THR A 107 -19.48 7.84 4.51
N LEU A 108 -18.15 7.67 4.43
CA LEU A 108 -17.47 7.30 3.19
C LEU A 108 -17.97 5.94 2.68
N TRP A 109 -18.05 4.94 3.56
CA TRP A 109 -18.55 3.60 3.23
C TRP A 109 -19.95 3.65 2.62
N LYS A 110 -20.90 4.31 3.31
CA LYS A 110 -22.29 4.43 2.84
C LYS A 110 -22.39 5.12 1.48
N SER A 111 -21.58 6.16 1.24
CA SER A 111 -21.59 6.88 -0.05
C SER A 111 -21.21 6.00 -1.25
N PHE A 112 -20.41 4.95 -1.05
CA PHE A 112 -20.09 3.98 -2.09
C PHE A 112 -21.16 2.90 -2.23
N ILE A 113 -21.74 2.43 -1.12
CA ILE A 113 -22.88 1.48 -1.15
C ILE A 113 -24.05 2.07 -1.93
N GLU A 114 -24.35 3.35 -1.75
CA GLU A 114 -25.41 4.07 -2.48
C GLU A 114 -25.16 4.12 -4.00
N GLN A 115 -23.91 3.94 -4.43
CA GLN A 115 -23.52 3.85 -5.85
C GLN A 115 -23.43 2.39 -6.35
N GLY A 116 -23.93 1.43 -5.56
CA GLY A 116 -23.98 0.02 -5.93
C GLY A 116 -22.69 -0.77 -5.68
N VAL A 117 -21.70 -0.19 -4.99
CA VAL A 117 -20.50 -0.93 -4.56
C VAL A 117 -20.91 -2.01 -3.57
N LYS A 118 -20.44 -3.23 -3.77
CA LYS A 118 -20.74 -4.37 -2.90
C LYS A 118 -19.63 -4.56 -1.85
N PRO A 119 -19.96 -4.83 -0.58
CA PRO A 119 -18.97 -5.23 0.41
C PRO A 119 -18.28 -6.54 0.01
N CYS A 120 -16.96 -6.58 0.14
CA CYS A 120 -16.16 -7.79 -0.04
C CYS A 120 -15.32 -8.04 1.21
N GLY A 121 -15.37 -9.28 1.71
CA GLY A 121 -14.61 -9.70 2.89
C GLY A 121 -13.20 -10.20 2.57
N LEU A 122 -12.48 -10.61 3.62
CA LEU A 122 -11.10 -11.09 3.51
C LEU A 122 -10.95 -12.34 2.64
N GLY A 123 -11.92 -13.26 2.63
CA GLY A 123 -11.87 -14.46 1.77
C GLY A 123 -11.89 -14.12 0.27
N ALA A 124 -12.74 -13.17 -0.14
CA ALA A 124 -12.76 -12.70 -1.53
C ALA A 124 -11.45 -11.97 -1.89
N ARG A 125 -10.93 -11.13 -0.97
CA ARG A 125 -9.64 -10.46 -1.14
C ARG A 125 -8.50 -11.48 -1.34
N ASP A 126 -8.49 -12.56 -0.57
CA ASP A 126 -7.45 -13.58 -0.67
C ASP A 126 -7.54 -14.41 -1.95
N SER A 127 -8.74 -14.70 -2.45
CA SER A 127 -8.92 -15.32 -3.77
C SER A 127 -8.39 -14.44 -4.89
N LEU A 128 -8.80 -13.16 -4.92
CA LEU A 128 -8.44 -12.23 -6.01
C LEU A 128 -6.94 -11.96 -6.08
N ARG A 129 -6.29 -11.75 -4.92
CA ARG A 129 -4.85 -11.52 -4.90
C ARG A 129 -4.07 -12.75 -5.36
N LEU A 130 -4.55 -13.97 -5.08
CA LEU A 130 -3.92 -15.21 -5.53
C LEU A 130 -4.02 -15.35 -7.04
N GLU A 131 -5.21 -15.12 -7.61
CA GLU A 131 -5.43 -15.11 -9.06
C GLU A 131 -4.55 -14.06 -9.76
N ALA A 132 -4.32 -12.92 -9.11
CA ALA A 132 -3.45 -11.85 -9.59
C ALA A 132 -1.94 -12.09 -9.34
N GLY A 133 -1.56 -13.19 -8.68
CA GLY A 133 -0.15 -13.50 -8.35
C GLY A 133 0.48 -12.55 -7.32
N MET A 134 -0.31 -11.90 -6.46
CA MET A 134 0.18 -10.96 -5.45
C MET A 134 0.53 -11.66 -4.13
N LEU A 135 1.73 -11.37 -3.62
CA LEU A 135 2.30 -12.04 -2.45
C LEU A 135 1.85 -11.39 -1.12
N LEU A 136 1.50 -12.24 -0.17
CA LEU A 136 1.11 -11.89 1.19
C LEU A 136 2.25 -12.16 2.19
N CYS A 137 2.66 -11.12 2.92
CA CYS A 137 3.61 -11.25 4.02
C CYS A 137 3.04 -12.14 5.14
N GLY A 138 3.84 -13.11 5.60
CA GLY A 138 3.46 -14.12 6.59
C GLY A 138 2.89 -15.40 5.99
N GLN A 139 2.65 -15.45 4.67
CA GLN A 139 2.28 -16.67 3.94
C GLN A 139 3.28 -16.96 2.82
N ASP A 140 3.39 -16.05 1.84
CA ASP A 140 4.22 -16.26 0.66
C ASP A 140 5.64 -15.70 0.85
N ILE A 141 5.78 -14.65 1.65
CA ILE A 141 7.06 -14.00 1.96
C ILE A 141 7.17 -13.68 3.44
N ASP A 142 8.38 -13.77 3.98
CA ASP A 142 8.70 -13.46 5.37
C ASP A 142 10.17 -13.05 5.53
N THR A 143 10.66 -13.00 6.77
CA THR A 143 12.06 -12.65 7.07
C THR A 143 13.07 -13.72 6.64
N SER A 144 12.63 -14.91 6.25
CA SER A 144 13.47 -16.00 5.72
C SER A 144 13.55 -16.00 4.19
N THR A 145 12.77 -15.15 3.53
CA THR A 145 12.63 -15.10 2.07
C THR A 145 13.25 -13.81 1.54
N ASN A 146 14.22 -13.91 0.63
CA ASN A 146 14.78 -12.72 -0.01
C ASN A 146 13.98 -12.34 -1.28
N PRO A 147 13.96 -11.05 -1.68
CA PRO A 147 13.22 -10.59 -2.85
C PRO A 147 13.46 -11.35 -4.15
N PHE A 148 14.64 -11.95 -4.35
CA PHE A 148 14.91 -12.71 -5.58
C PHE A 148 14.31 -14.12 -5.56
N GLU A 149 14.20 -14.76 -4.40
CA GLU A 149 13.47 -16.04 -4.25
C GLU A 149 11.97 -15.84 -4.49
N ALA A 150 11.46 -14.65 -4.20
CA ALA A 150 10.04 -14.30 -4.35
C ALA A 150 9.69 -13.70 -5.73
N GLU A 151 10.58 -13.79 -6.72
CA GLU A 151 10.41 -13.15 -8.04
C GLU A 151 10.17 -11.62 -8.01
N LEU A 152 10.55 -10.96 -6.92
CA LEU A 152 10.40 -9.51 -6.70
C LEU A 152 11.63 -8.71 -7.16
N ALA A 153 12.48 -9.27 -8.03
CA ALA A 153 13.67 -8.60 -8.54
C ALA A 153 13.35 -7.25 -9.20
N TRP A 154 12.17 -7.12 -9.82
CA TRP A 154 11.68 -5.90 -10.45
C TRP A 154 11.43 -4.74 -9.46
N LEU A 155 11.34 -5.01 -8.16
CA LEU A 155 11.22 -4.00 -7.09
C LEU A 155 12.58 -3.57 -6.51
N VAL A 156 13.67 -4.25 -6.86
CA VAL A 156 15.00 -4.03 -6.26
C VAL A 156 15.89 -3.23 -7.21
N ASN A 157 16.11 -1.95 -6.88
CA ASN A 157 17.08 -1.11 -7.59
C ASN A 157 18.43 -1.11 -6.87
N LEU A 158 19.37 -1.96 -7.31
CA LEU A 158 20.72 -2.08 -6.74
C LEU A 158 21.65 -0.90 -7.08
N ASP A 159 21.25 -0.04 -8.02
CA ASP A 159 22.03 1.09 -8.53
C ASP A 159 21.64 2.42 -7.86
N ARG A 160 20.56 2.45 -7.06
CA ARG A 160 20.05 3.66 -6.39
C ARG A 160 20.90 4.17 -5.22
N GLY A 161 22.06 3.57 -4.96
CA GLY A 161 22.91 3.86 -3.80
C GLY A 161 22.81 2.78 -2.73
N ASP A 162 23.27 3.11 -1.51
CA ASP A 162 23.30 2.17 -0.40
C ASP A 162 21.94 2.05 0.30
N PHE A 163 21.59 0.84 0.71
CA PHE A 163 20.39 0.54 1.48
C PHE A 163 20.55 -0.75 2.28
N ILE A 164 19.75 -0.89 3.34
CA ILE A 164 19.83 -2.03 4.25
C ILE A 164 19.54 -3.33 3.50
N GLY A 165 20.49 -4.26 3.52
CA GLY A 165 20.41 -5.53 2.81
C GLY A 165 21.07 -5.54 1.42
N ARG A 166 21.50 -4.40 0.88
CA ARG A 166 22.09 -4.30 -0.46
C ARG A 166 23.26 -5.26 -0.70
N THR A 167 24.23 -5.30 0.21
CA THR A 167 25.40 -6.18 0.08
C THR A 167 25.01 -7.66 0.04
N SER A 168 24.02 -8.05 0.84
CA SER A 168 23.48 -9.41 0.85
C SER A 168 22.82 -9.74 -0.50
N LEU A 169 21.96 -8.85 -1.01
CA LEU A 169 21.31 -9.01 -2.32
C LEU A 169 22.33 -9.07 -3.46
N LEU A 170 23.38 -8.25 -3.45
CA LEU A 170 24.46 -8.34 -4.46
C LEU A 170 25.12 -9.73 -4.47
N SER A 171 25.37 -10.31 -3.30
CA SER A 171 25.89 -11.66 -3.18
C SER A 171 24.91 -12.70 -3.72
N THR A 172 23.62 -12.59 -3.38
CA THR A 172 22.57 -13.50 -3.90
C THR A 172 22.46 -13.42 -5.42
N ARG A 173 22.46 -12.21 -6.00
CA ARG A 173 22.40 -12.01 -7.46
C ARG A 173 23.58 -12.69 -8.18
N ARG A 174 24.76 -12.71 -7.57
CA ARG A 174 25.96 -13.38 -8.14
C ARG A 174 25.91 -14.90 -8.02
N ARG A 175 25.38 -15.42 -6.91
CA ARG A 175 25.34 -16.86 -6.63
C ARG A 175 24.13 -17.57 -7.23
N GLY A 176 23.09 -16.83 -7.57
CA GLY A 176 21.77 -17.38 -7.90
C GLY A 176 20.96 -17.71 -6.66
N VAL A 177 19.64 -17.77 -6.83
CA VAL A 177 18.70 -18.24 -5.80
C VAL A 177 18.70 -19.77 -5.76
N ARG A 178 18.37 -20.34 -4.59
CA ARG A 178 18.35 -21.80 -4.39
C ARG A 178 16.96 -22.40 -4.46
N ARG A 179 15.94 -21.55 -4.38
CA ARG A 179 14.52 -21.84 -4.42
C ARG A 179 13.79 -20.64 -4.99
#